data_AF-A0A3D0LUF8-F1
#
_entry.id   AF-A0A3D0LUF8-F1
#
_cell.length_a   1.000
_cell.length_b   1.000
_cell.length_c   1.000
_cell.angle_alpha   90.00
_cell.angle_beta   90.00
_cell.angle_gamma   90.00
#
_symmetry.space_group_name_H-M   'P 1'
#
loop_
_entity.id
_entity.type
_entity.pdbx_description
1 polymer ?
#
loop_
_entity_poly.entity_id
_entity_poly.type
_entity_poly.pdbx_seq_one_letter_code
_entity_poly.pdbx_strand_id
1 'polypeptide(L)'
;MIQVFNTLLGAGGRSPEFPLAPVHWRRDARGALPATTNDTIEVRITHRARRTEIERSRFLASGVIHTASGETRHFNFGLDMRRRTEQTETATVHIKQIEKLKDPLVINFGGGAAQLHSTRFLFDIDSDGQAERLPALGPGSGFLALDKNGDGAIDNGNEWFGAATGDGFAELAGDDADHNGWIDAADPVFGKLRLWIPNGNGRERLASLAEKHIGALYLGRAATPFTMQDGGALLGQVKASGVFLREDGSVGAMQQIDLSSTG
;
A
#
# COMPACT_ATOMS: atom_id res chain seq x y z
N MET A 1 28.33 -3.10 9.28
CA MET A 1 27.35 -3.69 10.19
C MET A 1 26.78 -2.56 11.04
N ILE A 2 25.46 -2.39 11.00
CA ILE A 2 24.73 -1.34 11.70
C ILE A 2 23.86 -2.08 12.73
N GLN A 3 24.07 -1.85 14.02
CA GLN A 3 23.20 -2.41 15.07
C GLN A 3 22.32 -1.29 15.63
N VAL A 4 21.02 -1.51 15.69
CA VAL A 4 20.03 -0.50 16.09
C VAL A 4 19.30 -0.98 17.33
N PHE A 5 19.22 -0.13 18.35
CA PHE A 5 18.45 -0.42 19.56
C PHE A 5 17.26 0.53 19.66
N ASN A 6 16.08 -0.05 19.85
CA ASN A 6 14.80 0.60 20.19
C ASN A 6 14.20 1.51 19.08
N THR A 7 13.11 1.04 18.46
CA THR A 7 12.32 1.81 17.48
C THR A 7 10.90 2.01 18.03
N LEU A 8 10.47 3.28 18.16
CA LEU A 8 9.08 3.61 18.50
C LEU A 8 8.27 3.87 17.23
N LEU A 9 7.16 3.15 17.08
CA LEU A 9 6.23 3.28 15.96
C LEU A 9 4.90 3.83 16.44
N GLY A 10 4.35 4.82 15.72
CA GLY A 10 3.05 5.42 16.03
C GLY A 10 2.19 5.59 14.78
N ALA A 11 0.90 5.30 14.91
CA ALA A 11 -0.13 5.51 13.90
C ALA A 11 -1.27 6.38 14.46
N GLY A 12 -1.79 7.32 13.68
CA GLY A 12 -2.87 8.20 14.12
C GLY A 12 -3.76 8.72 12.99
N GLY A 13 -5.07 8.51 13.12
CA GLY A 13 -6.11 9.06 12.25
C GLY A 13 -7.50 8.50 12.59
N ARG A 14 -8.30 9.24 13.36
CA ARG A 14 -9.77 9.07 13.37
C ARG A 14 -10.38 10.10 12.42
N SER A 15 -11.15 9.64 11.44
CA SER A 15 -12.09 10.50 10.70
C SER A 15 -13.31 10.80 11.59
N PRO A 16 -13.91 12.00 11.51
CA PRO A 16 -15.16 12.29 12.21
C PRO A 16 -16.33 11.52 11.56
N GLU A 17 -17.16 10.87 12.38
CA GLU A 17 -18.53 10.48 11.99
C GLU A 17 -19.36 11.75 11.84
N PHE A 18 -20.03 11.93 10.69
CA PHE A 18 -21.06 12.94 10.52
C PHE A 18 -22.42 12.26 10.35
N PRO A 19 -23.44 12.64 11.15
CA PRO A 19 -24.74 11.97 11.13
C PRO A 19 -25.50 12.32 9.85
N LEU A 20 -26.22 11.34 9.29
CA LEU A 20 -27.25 11.59 8.29
C LEU A 20 -28.40 12.35 8.96
N ALA A 21 -28.74 13.52 8.46
CA ALA A 21 -29.91 14.25 8.95
C ALA A 21 -31.21 13.50 8.57
N PRO A 22 -32.18 13.32 9.49
CA PRO A 22 -33.44 12.66 9.16
C PRO A 22 -34.30 13.57 8.27
N VAL A 23 -34.88 12.97 7.22
CA VAL A 23 -35.85 13.63 6.34
C VAL A 23 -37.21 13.65 7.03
N HIS A 24 -37.70 14.85 7.37
CA HIS A 24 -39.07 15.03 7.87
C HIS A 24 -40.04 15.20 6.71
N TRP A 25 -41.04 14.32 6.60
CA TRP A 25 -42.22 14.58 5.78
C TRP A 25 -43.18 15.48 6.56
N ARG A 26 -43.67 16.56 5.95
CA ARG A 26 -44.90 17.25 6.40
C ARG A 26 -46.03 16.90 5.45
N ARG A 27 -47.09 16.28 5.98
CA ARG A 27 -48.40 16.27 5.28
C ARG A 27 -49.14 17.53 5.68
N ASP A 28 -49.28 18.45 4.74
CA ASP A 28 -50.34 19.44 4.83
C ASP A 28 -51.60 18.82 4.24
N ALA A 29 -52.51 18.40 5.12
CA ALA A 29 -53.84 17.97 4.74
C ALA A 29 -54.70 19.21 4.43
N ARG A 30 -55.09 19.37 3.16
CA ARG A 30 -56.43 19.82 2.70
C ARG A 30 -56.41 20.12 1.20
N GLY A 31 -57.21 19.38 0.44
CA GLY A 31 -57.50 19.63 -0.98
C GLY A 31 -57.60 18.33 -1.76
N ALA A 32 -58.84 17.87 -2.01
CA ALA A 32 -59.08 16.71 -2.87
C ALA A 32 -58.59 17.00 -4.30
N LEU A 33 -57.86 16.05 -4.90
CA LEU A 33 -57.48 16.12 -6.31
C LEU A 33 -58.68 15.68 -7.18
N PRO A 34 -59.06 16.45 -8.23
CA PRO A 34 -60.00 15.97 -9.22
C PRO A 34 -59.34 14.85 -10.06
N ALA A 35 -60.06 13.75 -10.23
CA ALA A 35 -59.67 12.70 -11.15
C ALA A 35 -59.96 13.14 -12.59
N THR A 36 -58.91 13.11 -13.43
CA THR A 36 -58.83 12.62 -14.83
C THR A 36 -57.84 13.48 -15.61
N THR A 37 -56.75 12.89 -16.09
CA THR A 37 -56.27 12.85 -17.50
C THR A 37 -54.94 12.06 -17.48
N ASN A 38 -54.66 11.33 -18.56
CA ASN A 38 -53.53 10.40 -18.75
C ASN A 38 -52.16 11.12 -18.83
N ASP A 39 -51.82 11.96 -17.87
CA ASP A 39 -50.48 12.55 -17.75
C ASP A 39 -49.63 11.65 -16.86
N THR A 40 -48.73 10.90 -17.48
CA THR A 40 -47.60 10.31 -16.76
C THR A 40 -46.76 11.47 -16.23
N ILE A 41 -46.82 11.73 -14.92
CA ILE A 41 -45.91 12.69 -14.29
C ILE A 41 -44.52 12.03 -14.27
N GLU A 42 -43.69 12.34 -15.27
CA GLU A 42 -42.27 11.96 -15.25
C GLU A 42 -41.54 12.90 -14.29
N VAL A 43 -41.37 12.47 -13.03
CA VAL A 43 -40.51 13.17 -12.07
C VAL A 43 -39.07 12.77 -12.34
N ARG A 44 -38.33 13.61 -13.06
CA ARG A 44 -36.87 13.46 -13.22
C ARG A 44 -36.16 14.22 -12.10
N ILE A 45 -35.72 13.50 -11.07
CA ILE A 45 -34.89 14.07 -9.99
C ILE A 45 -33.42 13.91 -10.38
N THR A 46 -32.81 14.99 -10.85
CA THR A 46 -31.35 15.06 -11.02
C THR A 46 -30.74 15.57 -9.71
N HIS A 47 -30.21 14.67 -8.88
CA HIS A 47 -29.46 15.08 -7.68
C HIS A 47 -27.97 15.16 -8.03
N ARG A 48 -27.38 16.34 -7.84
CA ARG A 48 -25.94 16.59 -8.03
C ARG A 48 -25.33 16.83 -6.66
N ALA A 49 -24.74 15.80 -6.04
CA ALA A 49 -24.04 15.97 -4.77
C ALA A 49 -22.54 16.12 -5.03
N ARG A 50 -21.90 17.15 -4.44
CA ARG A 50 -20.43 17.22 -4.39
C ARG A 50 -19.95 16.62 -3.08
N ARG A 51 -19.30 15.46 -3.12
CA ARG A 51 -18.69 14.82 -1.95
C ARG A 51 -17.20 15.13 -1.94
N THR A 52 -16.70 15.64 -0.81
CA THR A 52 -15.25 15.78 -0.56
C THR A 52 -14.86 14.75 0.49
N GLU A 53 -14.00 13.81 0.14
CA GLU A 53 -13.42 12.85 1.07
C GLU A 53 -11.95 13.20 1.30
N ILE A 54 -11.55 13.28 2.57
CA ILE A 54 -10.15 13.46 2.95
C ILE A 54 -9.75 12.23 3.75
N GLU A 55 -8.80 11.47 3.21
CA GLU A 55 -8.18 10.34 3.89
C GLU A 55 -6.75 10.74 4.27
N ARG A 56 -6.34 10.39 5.49
CA ARG A 56 -4.99 10.69 5.98
C ARG A 56 -4.48 9.52 6.80
N SER A 57 -3.23 9.15 6.55
CA SER A 57 -2.48 8.19 7.36
C SER A 57 -1.11 8.78 7.66
N ARG A 58 -0.66 8.63 8.91
CA ARG A 58 0.61 9.14 9.40
C ARG A 58 1.39 8.01 10.02
N PHE A 59 2.66 7.95 9.65
CA PHE A 59 3.63 7.03 10.21
C PHE A 59 4.82 7.82 10.72
N LEU A 60 5.18 7.58 11.97
CA LEU A 60 6.35 8.16 12.61
C LEU A 60 7.23 7.03 13.13
N ALA A 61 8.52 7.13 12.88
CA ALA A 61 9.53 6.23 13.40
C ALA A 61 10.73 7.03 13.91
N SER A 62 11.23 6.69 15.08
CA SER A 62 12.47 7.25 15.61
C SER A 62 13.28 6.16 16.30
N GLY A 63 14.59 6.36 16.36
CA GLY A 63 15.50 5.38 16.95
C GLY A 63 16.96 5.83 16.90
N VAL A 64 17.83 4.93 17.36
CA VAL A 64 19.28 5.17 17.47
C VAL A 64 20.04 4.08 16.73
N ILE A 65 20.85 4.51 15.77
CA ILE A 65 21.73 3.69 14.95
C ILE A 65 23.12 3.70 15.61
N HIS A 66 23.63 2.52 15.96
CA HIS A 66 25.03 2.34 16.33
C HIS A 66 25.77 1.70 15.16
N THR A 67 26.74 2.40 14.61
CA THR A 67 27.56 1.86 13.52
C THR A 67 28.68 0.98 14.08
N ALA A 68 29.19 0.05 13.27
CA ALA A 68 30.40 -0.70 13.62
C ALA A 68 31.64 0.18 13.88
N SER A 69 31.66 1.43 13.39
CA SER A 69 32.72 2.40 13.70
C SER A 69 32.57 3.07 15.08
N GLY A 70 31.54 2.71 15.86
CA GLY A 70 31.24 3.27 17.18
C GLY A 70 30.48 4.62 17.13
N GLU A 71 30.09 5.07 15.94
CA GLU A 71 29.30 6.28 15.78
C GLU A 71 27.85 6.01 16.19
N THR A 72 27.24 6.97 16.87
CA THR A 72 25.83 6.93 17.24
C THR A 72 25.07 7.98 16.44
N ARG A 73 24.01 7.57 15.72
CA ARG A 73 23.16 8.47 14.94
C ARG A 73 21.71 8.33 15.37
N HIS A 74 21.07 9.46 15.64
CA HIS A 74 19.63 9.51 15.89
C HIS A 74 18.90 9.74 14.58
N PHE A 75 17.81 9.01 14.34
CA PHE A 75 16.91 9.31 13.23
C PHE A 75 15.51 9.65 13.73
N ASN A 76 14.88 10.55 12.99
CA ASN A 76 13.46 10.83 13.07
C ASN A 76 12.92 10.75 11.64
N PHE A 77 12.00 9.83 11.41
CA PHE A 77 11.38 9.59 10.12
C PHE A 77 9.87 9.81 10.26
N GLY A 78 9.31 10.53 9.29
CA GLY A 78 7.89 10.80 9.24
C GLY A 78 7.38 10.66 7.82
N LEU A 79 6.26 9.95 7.68
CA LEU A 79 5.53 9.78 6.43
C LEU A 79 4.09 10.25 6.65
N ASP A 80 3.68 11.26 5.89
CA ASP A 80 2.31 11.79 5.88
C ASP A 80 1.69 11.47 4.52
N MET A 81 0.73 10.55 4.52
CA MET A 81 -0.06 10.21 3.35
C MET A 81 -1.40 10.93 3.45
N ARG A 82 -1.76 11.68 2.42
CA ARG A 82 -3.02 12.42 2.37
C ARG A 82 -3.63 12.32 0.98
N ARG A 83 -4.93 12.03 0.94
CA ARG A 83 -5.74 12.05 -0.28
C ARG A 83 -6.93 12.98 -0.08
N ARG A 84 -7.26 13.77 -1.09
CA ARG A 84 -8.50 14.51 -1.18
C ARG A 84 -9.21 14.12 -2.47
N THR A 85 -10.43 13.62 -2.36
CA THR A 85 -11.26 13.24 -3.51
C THR A 85 -12.47 14.15 -3.54
N GLU A 86 -12.69 14.82 -4.67
CA GLU A 86 -13.91 15.57 -4.93
C GLU A 86 -14.72 14.82 -6.00
N GLN A 87 -15.86 14.26 -5.62
CA GLN A 87 -16.75 13.56 -6.55
C GLN A 87 -18.05 14.33 -6.71
N THR A 88 -18.56 14.37 -7.94
CA THR A 88 -19.93 14.81 -8.23
C THR A 88 -20.76 13.55 -8.46
N GLU A 89 -21.59 13.15 -7.50
CA GLU A 89 -22.41 11.94 -7.60
C GLU A 89 -23.64 12.17 -8.49
N THR A 90 -23.83 11.25 -9.44
CA THR A 90 -25.13 10.89 -10.02
C THR A 90 -25.25 9.38 -9.77
N ALA A 91 -26.25 8.93 -9.01
CA ALA A 91 -26.24 7.58 -8.46
C ALA A 91 -26.65 6.51 -9.48
N THR A 92 -25.73 5.60 -9.79
CA THR A 92 -26.04 4.26 -10.34
C THR A 92 -25.27 3.25 -9.51
N VAL A 93 -25.98 2.39 -8.78
CA VAL A 93 -25.38 1.35 -7.94
C VAL A 93 -24.75 0.29 -8.85
N HIS A 94 -23.42 0.21 -8.83
CA HIS A 94 -22.68 -0.93 -9.37
C HIS A 94 -22.22 -1.78 -8.19
N ILE A 95 -22.60 -3.05 -8.19
CA ILE A 95 -22.00 -4.05 -7.31
C ILE A 95 -20.61 -4.32 -7.90
N LYS A 96 -19.57 -3.73 -7.33
CA LYS A 96 -18.18 -4.02 -7.72
C LYS A 96 -17.86 -5.46 -7.35
N GLN A 97 -17.35 -6.20 -8.33
CA GLN A 97 -16.73 -7.51 -8.16
C GLN A 97 -15.65 -7.41 -7.06
N ILE A 98 -15.59 -8.42 -6.20
CA ILE A 98 -14.57 -8.51 -5.15
C ILE A 98 -13.23 -8.70 -5.87
N GLU A 99 -12.42 -7.64 -5.96
CA GLU A 99 -11.04 -7.75 -6.43
C GLU A 99 -10.27 -8.60 -5.41
N LYS A 100 -9.59 -9.64 -5.88
CA LYS A 100 -8.70 -10.45 -5.04
C LYS A 100 -7.49 -9.58 -4.71
N LEU A 101 -7.32 -9.23 -3.43
CA LEU A 101 -6.18 -8.44 -2.98
C LEU A 101 -5.04 -9.35 -2.54
N LYS A 102 -3.81 -8.91 -2.76
CA LYS A 102 -2.56 -9.61 -2.39
C LYS A 102 -1.59 -8.62 -1.77
N ASP A 103 -0.83 -9.03 -0.75
CA ASP A 103 -0.09 -8.15 0.15
C ASP A 103 1.45 -8.19 0.00
N PRO A 104 2.05 -7.87 -1.18
CA PRO A 104 3.50 -7.85 -1.25
C PRO A 104 4.13 -6.74 -0.40
N LEU A 105 5.36 -6.99 0.03
CA LEU A 105 6.22 -6.04 0.72
C LEU A 105 6.97 -5.16 -0.29
N VAL A 106 6.80 -3.85 -0.19
CA VAL A 106 7.36 -2.84 -1.11
C VAL A 106 8.41 -2.00 -0.40
N ILE A 107 9.54 -1.77 -1.07
CA ILE A 107 10.63 -0.90 -0.61
C ILE A 107 10.60 0.42 -1.39
N ASN A 108 10.45 1.55 -0.67
CA ASN A 108 10.37 2.89 -1.26
C ASN A 108 11.75 3.59 -1.25
N PHE A 109 12.65 3.16 -2.14
CA PHE A 109 14.01 3.67 -2.24
C PHE A 109 14.16 5.03 -2.96
N GLY A 110 13.10 5.59 -3.54
CA GLY A 110 13.08 6.96 -4.06
C GLY A 110 12.75 8.02 -3.01
N GLY A 111 12.36 7.59 -1.81
CA GLY A 111 11.81 8.44 -0.76
C GLY A 111 10.27 8.51 -0.80
N GLY A 112 9.65 8.73 0.35
CA GLY A 112 8.19 8.81 0.49
C GLY A 112 7.48 7.44 0.59
N ALA A 113 6.16 7.46 0.40
CA ALA A 113 5.31 6.27 0.33
C ALA A 113 5.31 5.68 -1.09
N ALA A 114 4.93 4.42 -1.19
CA ALA A 114 4.64 3.76 -2.45
C ALA A 114 3.53 4.51 -3.18
N GLN A 115 3.67 4.56 -4.51
CA GLN A 115 2.66 5.08 -5.41
C GLN A 115 2.26 3.96 -6.35
N LEU A 116 0.97 3.88 -6.69
CA LEU A 116 0.46 2.97 -7.70
C LEU A 116 -0.06 3.76 -8.88
N HIS A 117 0.18 3.23 -10.08
CA HIS A 117 -0.34 3.79 -11.33
C HIS A 117 -1.42 2.88 -11.93
N SER A 118 -2.29 3.49 -12.74
CA SER A 118 -3.31 2.75 -13.50
C SER A 118 -2.71 1.84 -14.57
N THR A 119 -1.50 2.10 -15.05
CA THR A 119 -0.74 1.17 -15.90
C THR A 119 -0.60 -0.18 -15.20
N ARG A 120 -0.89 -1.27 -15.91
CA ARG A 120 -0.85 -2.64 -15.39
C ARG A 120 0.30 -3.44 -16.00
N PHE A 121 0.88 -4.36 -15.23
CA PHE A 121 1.78 -5.41 -15.72
C PHE A 121 1.19 -6.79 -15.41
N LEU A 122 1.71 -7.82 -16.08
CA LEU A 122 1.32 -9.22 -15.85
C LEU A 122 2.32 -9.87 -14.90
N PHE A 123 1.83 -10.55 -13.88
CA PHE A 123 2.62 -11.36 -12.95
C PHE A 123 1.70 -12.37 -12.28
N ASP A 124 2.16 -13.60 -12.10
CA ASP A 124 1.44 -14.65 -11.39
C ASP A 124 1.63 -14.45 -9.88
N ILE A 125 0.79 -13.61 -9.26
CA ILE A 125 0.97 -13.22 -7.85
C ILE A 125 0.47 -14.26 -6.87
N ASP A 126 -0.32 -15.24 -7.31
CA ASP A 126 -0.85 -16.30 -6.46
C ASP A 126 -0.26 -17.68 -6.73
N SER A 127 0.64 -17.77 -7.71
CA SER A 127 1.40 -18.96 -8.09
C SER A 127 0.52 -20.11 -8.56
N ASP A 128 -0.58 -19.79 -9.24
CA ASP A 128 -1.50 -20.77 -9.85
C ASP A 128 -1.16 -21.11 -11.32
N GLY A 129 -0.15 -20.44 -11.88
CA GLY A 129 0.31 -20.58 -13.26
C GLY A 129 -0.36 -19.62 -14.24
N GLN A 130 -1.25 -18.73 -13.79
CA GLN A 130 -1.90 -17.69 -14.59
C GLN A 130 -1.52 -16.30 -14.11
N ALA A 131 -0.99 -15.47 -15.01
CA ALA A 131 -0.60 -14.11 -14.65
C ALA A 131 -1.82 -13.17 -14.54
N GLU A 132 -1.91 -12.42 -13.45
CA GLU A 132 -2.90 -11.37 -13.26
C GLU A 132 -2.38 -9.99 -13.61
N ARG A 133 -3.31 -9.06 -13.90
CA ARG A 133 -2.97 -7.66 -14.17
C ARG A 133 -2.88 -6.88 -12.86
N LEU A 134 -1.67 -6.44 -12.53
CA LEU A 134 -1.37 -5.70 -11.30
C LEU A 134 -0.98 -4.24 -11.58
N PRO A 135 -1.40 -3.27 -10.74
CA PRO A 135 -0.96 -1.88 -10.81
C PRO A 135 0.55 -1.75 -10.70
N ALA A 136 1.16 -0.98 -11.61
CA ALA A 136 2.57 -0.69 -11.57
C ALA A 136 2.92 0.23 -10.38
N LEU A 137 4.05 -0.05 -9.75
CA LEU A 137 4.66 0.84 -8.77
C LEU A 137 5.19 2.11 -9.45
N GLY A 138 5.09 3.23 -8.74
CA GLY A 138 5.75 4.47 -9.13
C GLY A 138 7.28 4.39 -9.07
N PRO A 139 7.97 5.31 -9.73
CA PRO A 139 9.43 5.34 -9.75
C PRO A 139 9.98 5.43 -8.32
N GLY A 140 11.09 4.73 -8.07
CA GLY A 140 11.68 4.70 -6.73
C GLY A 140 11.08 3.66 -5.79
N SER A 141 10.26 2.74 -6.28
CA SER A 141 9.72 1.63 -5.49
C SER A 141 9.98 0.29 -6.17
N GLY A 142 10.02 -0.80 -5.40
CA GLY A 142 10.16 -2.17 -5.91
C GLY A 142 9.62 -3.18 -4.90
N PHE A 143 9.18 -4.33 -5.39
CA PHE A 143 8.73 -5.44 -4.55
C PHE A 143 9.95 -6.17 -4.00
N LEU A 144 9.94 -6.48 -2.70
CA LEU A 144 10.98 -7.30 -2.09
C LEU A 144 10.79 -8.75 -2.53
N ALA A 145 11.83 -9.34 -3.08
CA ALA A 145 11.80 -10.68 -3.61
C ALA A 145 13.03 -11.50 -3.25
N LEU A 146 12.87 -12.82 -3.24
CA LEU A 146 13.91 -13.81 -3.07
C LEU A 146 13.63 -14.97 -4.01
N ASP A 147 14.63 -15.32 -4.81
CA ASP A 147 14.62 -16.54 -5.62
C ASP A 147 14.70 -17.73 -4.64
N LYS A 148 13.53 -18.29 -4.31
CA LYS A 148 13.38 -19.34 -3.29
C LYS A 148 13.62 -20.73 -3.89
N ASN A 149 13.39 -20.90 -5.19
CA ASN A 149 13.50 -22.19 -5.87
C ASN A 149 14.87 -22.40 -6.55
N GLY A 150 15.69 -21.35 -6.66
CA GLY A 150 17.04 -21.36 -7.20
C GLY A 150 17.12 -21.41 -8.73
N ASP A 151 16.07 -21.01 -9.44
CA ASP A 151 16.03 -21.06 -10.92
C ASP A 151 16.66 -19.82 -11.59
N GLY A 152 17.01 -18.80 -10.81
CA GLY A 152 17.64 -17.57 -11.27
C GLY A 152 16.66 -16.51 -11.79
N ALA A 153 15.35 -16.73 -11.67
CA ALA A 153 14.28 -15.79 -12.00
C ALA A 153 13.50 -15.37 -10.75
N ILE A 154 12.60 -14.42 -10.93
CA ILE A 154 11.55 -14.07 -9.96
C ILE A 154 10.27 -13.97 -10.77
N ASP A 155 9.54 -15.07 -10.87
CA ASP A 155 8.49 -15.26 -11.86
C ASP A 155 7.10 -15.51 -11.27
N ASN A 156 7.01 -15.75 -9.95
CA ASN A 156 5.74 -15.97 -9.28
C ASN A 156 5.67 -15.42 -7.84
N GLY A 157 4.46 -15.37 -7.30
CA GLY A 157 4.13 -14.81 -6.00
C GLY A 157 4.81 -15.49 -4.81
N ASN A 158 5.24 -16.75 -4.90
CA ASN A 158 5.96 -17.39 -3.79
C ASN A 158 7.32 -16.73 -3.52
N GLU A 159 7.87 -16.03 -4.52
CA GLU A 159 9.16 -15.38 -4.46
C GLU A 159 9.07 -13.92 -4.02
N TRP A 160 7.86 -13.35 -3.97
CA TRP A 160 7.61 -12.04 -3.37
C TRP A 160 7.22 -12.19 -1.91
N PHE A 161 7.86 -11.41 -1.05
CA PHE A 161 7.53 -11.43 0.38
C PHE A 161 6.09 -10.96 0.60
N GLY A 162 5.25 -11.82 1.19
CA GLY A 162 3.87 -11.52 1.60
C GLY A 162 2.79 -11.83 0.56
N ALA A 163 3.14 -12.08 -0.71
CA ALA A 163 2.15 -12.37 -1.75
C ALA A 163 1.42 -13.72 -1.51
N ALA A 164 2.12 -14.71 -0.96
CA ALA A 164 1.55 -16.00 -0.60
C ALA A 164 0.81 -15.97 0.74
N THR A 165 1.42 -15.41 1.80
CA THR A 165 0.90 -15.52 3.17
C THR A 165 -0.02 -14.38 3.59
N GLY A 166 0.03 -13.23 2.90
CA GLY A 166 -0.59 -12.00 3.38
C GLY A 166 0.26 -11.26 4.42
N ASP A 167 1.51 -11.66 4.67
CA ASP A 167 2.36 -11.06 5.70
C ASP A 167 3.86 -11.09 5.35
N GLY A 168 4.28 -10.11 4.52
CA GLY A 168 5.67 -10.03 4.09
C GLY A 168 6.67 -9.69 5.19
N PHE A 169 6.26 -8.99 6.24
CA PHE A 169 7.16 -8.73 7.38
C PHE A 169 7.39 -9.99 8.21
N ALA A 170 6.35 -10.82 8.41
CA ALA A 170 6.50 -12.08 9.12
C ALA A 170 7.33 -13.09 8.33
N GLU A 171 7.14 -13.16 7.00
CA GLU A 171 8.02 -13.96 6.13
C GLU A 171 9.48 -13.52 6.26
N LEU A 172 9.75 -12.20 6.18
CA LEU A 172 11.10 -11.65 6.30
C LEU A 172 11.71 -11.89 7.68
N ALA A 173 10.90 -11.85 8.75
CA ALA A 173 11.37 -12.13 10.11
C ALA A 173 11.81 -13.58 10.32
N GLY A 174 11.36 -14.51 9.47
CA GLY A 174 11.82 -15.89 9.49
C GLY A 174 13.30 -16.05 9.10
N ASP A 175 13.87 -15.05 8.43
CA ASP A 175 15.26 -15.06 7.96
C ASP A 175 16.24 -14.28 8.84
N ASP A 176 15.79 -13.76 9.99
CA ASP A 176 16.61 -13.05 10.99
C ASP A 176 17.41 -14.07 11.81
N ALA A 177 18.67 -14.25 11.44
CA ALA A 177 19.52 -15.33 11.94
C ALA A 177 20.10 -15.02 13.32
N ASP A 178 20.31 -13.75 13.65
CA ASP A 178 20.84 -13.31 14.95
C ASP A 178 19.75 -12.78 15.90
N HIS A 179 18.49 -12.73 15.43
CA HIS A 179 17.29 -12.31 16.16
C HIS A 179 17.37 -10.88 16.69
N ASN A 180 18.07 -10.00 15.96
CA ASN A 180 18.25 -8.60 16.38
C ASN A 180 17.09 -7.68 15.94
N GLY A 181 16.13 -8.20 15.18
CA GLY A 181 14.99 -7.44 14.66
C GLY A 181 15.24 -6.74 13.32
N TRP A 182 16.36 -7.03 12.67
CA TRP A 182 16.78 -6.51 11.38
C TRP A 182 17.22 -7.64 10.46
N ILE A 183 17.00 -7.42 9.16
CA ILE A 183 17.71 -8.19 8.13
C ILE A 183 18.82 -7.32 7.57
N ASP A 184 20.06 -7.72 7.85
CA ASP A 184 21.28 -7.00 7.46
C ASP A 184 22.41 -7.95 7.02
N ALA A 185 23.63 -7.43 6.84
CA ALA A 185 24.77 -8.21 6.38
C ALA A 185 25.20 -9.36 7.32
N ALA A 186 24.71 -9.42 8.56
CA ALA A 186 24.84 -10.56 9.46
C ALA A 186 23.95 -11.75 9.05
N ASP A 187 22.91 -11.50 8.25
CA ASP A 187 21.95 -12.51 7.83
C ASP A 187 22.32 -13.13 6.47
N PRO A 188 22.40 -14.46 6.36
CA PRO A 188 22.72 -15.14 5.10
C PRO A 188 21.78 -14.82 3.93
N VAL A 189 20.55 -14.39 4.22
CA VAL A 189 19.55 -14.04 3.20
C VAL A 189 19.84 -12.68 2.56
N PHE A 190 20.46 -11.74 3.28
CA PHE A 190 20.46 -10.33 2.90
C PHE A 190 21.10 -10.07 1.53
N GLY A 191 22.23 -10.72 1.24
CA GLY A 191 22.89 -10.61 -0.07
C GLY A 191 22.12 -11.24 -1.24
N LYS A 192 21.13 -12.08 -0.95
CA LYS A 192 20.28 -12.77 -1.93
C LYS A 192 19.00 -11.99 -2.24
N LEU A 193 18.57 -11.11 -1.35
CA LEU A 193 17.39 -10.27 -1.56
C LEU A 193 17.52 -9.41 -2.81
N ARG A 194 16.42 -9.28 -3.54
CA ARG A 194 16.29 -8.47 -4.75
C ARG A 194 15.09 -7.55 -4.64
N LEU A 195 15.16 -6.45 -5.38
CA LEU A 195 14.04 -5.57 -5.66
C LEU A 195 13.57 -5.87 -7.07
N TRP A 196 12.39 -6.45 -7.17
CA TRP A 196 11.70 -6.62 -8.44
C TRP A 196 11.03 -5.31 -8.82
N ILE A 197 11.48 -4.73 -9.94
CA ILE A 197 10.98 -3.45 -10.42
C ILE A 197 10.36 -3.68 -11.80
N PRO A 198 9.05 -3.44 -11.97
CA PRO A 198 8.43 -3.53 -13.28
C PRO A 198 9.04 -2.49 -14.21
N ASN A 199 9.49 -2.89 -15.40
CA ASN A 199 9.88 -1.95 -16.46
C ASN A 199 8.73 -1.78 -17.46
N GLY A 200 8.59 -0.57 -18.01
CA GLY A 200 7.49 -0.22 -18.90
C GLY A 200 7.47 -0.94 -20.25
N ASN A 201 8.47 -1.78 -20.54
CA ASN A 201 8.57 -2.61 -21.75
C ASN A 201 8.26 -4.10 -21.51
N GLY A 202 7.77 -4.46 -20.32
CA GLY A 202 7.39 -5.84 -19.99
C GLY A 202 8.56 -6.76 -19.63
N ARG A 203 9.75 -6.22 -19.35
CA ARG A 203 10.86 -6.96 -18.72
C ARG A 203 11.04 -6.50 -17.28
N GLU A 204 11.19 -7.38 -16.31
CA GLU A 204 11.58 -6.91 -14.98
C GLU A 204 13.00 -6.32 -14.98
N ARG A 205 13.25 -5.43 -14.02
CA ARG A 205 14.59 -5.11 -13.57
C ARG A 205 14.72 -5.60 -12.14
N LEU A 206 15.59 -6.60 -11.95
CA LEU A 206 16.07 -6.98 -10.62
C LEU A 206 17.20 -6.04 -10.22
N ALA A 207 17.07 -5.43 -9.04
CA ALA A 207 18.15 -4.66 -8.43
C ALA A 207 18.53 -5.29 -7.09
N SER A 208 19.82 -5.28 -6.73
CA SER A 208 20.23 -5.67 -5.37
C SER A 208 19.91 -4.56 -4.36
N LEU A 209 19.83 -4.91 -3.07
CA LEU A 209 19.70 -3.92 -1.99
C LEU A 209 20.90 -2.96 -1.96
N ALA A 210 22.11 -3.50 -2.17
CA ALA A 210 23.35 -2.73 -2.24
C ALA A 210 23.35 -1.70 -3.39
N GLU A 211 22.84 -2.06 -4.57
CA GLU A 211 22.67 -1.12 -5.69
C GLU A 211 21.73 0.06 -5.38
N LYS A 212 20.86 -0.09 -4.39
CA LYS A 212 19.98 0.98 -3.88
C LYS A 212 20.47 1.59 -2.57
N HIS A 213 21.70 1.27 -2.16
CA HIS A 213 22.32 1.73 -0.92
C HIS A 213 21.50 1.39 0.32
N ILE A 214 20.80 0.25 0.31
CA ILE A 214 20.03 -0.25 1.46
C ILE A 214 20.95 -1.15 2.26
N GLY A 215 21.13 -0.83 3.54
CA GLY A 215 22.04 -1.53 4.45
C GLY A 215 21.36 -2.43 5.48
N ALA A 216 20.09 -2.18 5.81
CA ALA A 216 19.32 -3.02 6.74
C ALA A 216 17.81 -2.82 6.57
N LEU A 217 17.01 -3.86 6.82
CA LEU A 217 15.54 -3.82 6.80
C LEU A 217 15.00 -4.05 8.21
N TYR A 218 14.14 -3.15 8.72
CA TYR A 218 13.56 -3.33 10.06
C TYR A 218 12.33 -4.22 10.00
N LEU A 219 12.23 -5.17 10.92
CA LEU A 219 11.10 -6.10 11.00
C LEU A 219 9.88 -5.52 11.71
N GLY A 220 10.07 -4.46 12.52
CA GLY A 220 8.97 -3.77 13.18
C GLY A 220 8.12 -2.94 12.21
N ARG A 221 6.80 -2.92 12.45
CA ARG A 221 5.82 -2.20 11.62
C ARG A 221 4.68 -1.61 12.44
N ALA A 222 4.02 -0.60 11.89
CA ALA A 222 2.78 -0.06 12.41
C ALA A 222 1.68 -0.17 11.34
N ALA A 223 0.44 -0.41 11.78
CA ALA A 223 -0.72 -0.36 10.90
C ALA A 223 -0.91 1.07 10.36
N THR A 224 -0.94 1.22 9.04
CA THR A 224 -1.03 2.52 8.36
C THR A 224 -2.02 2.43 7.19
N PRO A 225 -3.29 2.03 7.44
CA PRO A 225 -4.28 1.82 6.39
C PRO A 225 -4.41 3.07 5.52
N PHE A 226 -4.26 2.91 4.20
CA PHE A 226 -4.44 4.01 3.25
C PHE A 226 -4.79 3.50 1.87
N THR A 227 -5.90 4.01 1.33
CA THR A 227 -6.44 3.57 0.04
C THR A 227 -5.78 4.30 -1.13
N MET A 228 -5.21 3.55 -2.06
CA MET A 228 -4.64 4.06 -3.30
C MET A 228 -5.64 3.85 -4.45
N GLN A 229 -6.00 4.94 -5.12
CA GLN A 229 -6.97 4.92 -6.20
C GLN A 229 -6.58 5.93 -7.28
N ASP A 230 -6.98 5.67 -8.52
CA ASP A 230 -6.82 6.57 -9.66
C ASP A 230 -8.15 6.69 -10.40
N GLY A 231 -8.64 7.91 -10.63
CA GLY A 231 -9.94 8.16 -11.26
C GLY A 231 -11.16 7.51 -10.57
N GLY A 232 -11.05 7.10 -9.31
CA GLY A 232 -12.10 6.35 -8.57
C GLY A 232 -12.03 4.82 -8.73
N ALA A 233 -11.08 4.31 -9.51
CA ALA A 233 -10.73 2.89 -9.55
C ALA A 233 -9.75 2.56 -8.41
N LEU A 234 -10.00 1.48 -7.68
CA LEU A 234 -9.10 1.00 -6.65
C LEU A 234 -7.82 0.50 -7.33
N LEU A 235 -6.67 0.89 -6.78
CA LEU A 235 -5.37 0.36 -7.19
C LEU A 235 -4.81 -0.56 -6.10
N GLY A 236 -5.01 -0.21 -4.84
CA GLY A 236 -4.58 -1.03 -3.72
C GLY A 236 -4.77 -0.32 -2.38
N GLN A 237 -4.30 -0.94 -1.32
CA GLN A 237 -4.36 -0.40 0.04
C GLN A 237 -3.05 -0.65 0.78
N VAL A 238 -2.42 0.40 1.30
CA VAL A 238 -1.34 0.22 2.28
C VAL A 238 -1.93 -0.34 3.55
N LYS A 239 -1.34 -1.39 4.12
CA LYS A 239 -1.79 -2.02 5.37
C LYS A 239 -0.91 -1.65 6.55
N ALA A 240 0.39 -1.75 6.36
CA ALA A 240 1.38 -1.42 7.38
C ALA A 240 2.60 -0.74 6.76
N SER A 241 3.29 0.07 7.58
CA SER A 241 4.56 0.69 7.23
C SER A 241 5.62 0.33 8.28
N GLY A 242 6.84 0.11 7.80
CA GLY A 242 8.06 -0.04 8.56
C GLY A 242 9.16 0.82 7.93
N VAL A 243 10.41 0.59 8.33
CA VAL A 243 11.56 1.37 7.86
C VAL A 243 12.69 0.48 7.36
N PHE A 244 13.52 1.03 6.49
CA PHE A 244 14.84 0.48 6.17
C PHE A 244 15.91 1.56 6.39
N LEU A 245 17.13 1.12 6.64
CA LEU A 245 18.29 1.99 6.75
C LEU A 245 19.14 1.93 5.49
N ARG A 246 19.67 3.08 5.11
CA ARG A 246 20.70 3.17 4.09
C ARG A 246 22.09 3.12 4.69
N GLU A 247 23.05 2.80 3.84
CA GLU A 247 24.47 2.82 4.20
C GLU A 247 24.96 4.21 4.63
N ASP A 248 24.33 5.28 4.13
CA ASP A 248 24.62 6.66 4.55
C ASP A 248 23.95 7.07 5.88
N GLY A 249 23.16 6.17 6.49
CA GLY A 249 22.42 6.37 7.73
C GLY A 249 21.07 7.08 7.56
N SER A 250 20.67 7.41 6.33
CA SER A 250 19.31 7.88 6.06
C SER A 250 18.30 6.73 6.12
N VAL A 251 17.02 7.09 6.31
CA VAL A 251 15.93 6.14 6.54
C VAL A 251 14.91 6.25 5.42
N GLY A 252 14.42 5.11 4.95
CA GLY A 252 13.31 5.04 4.01
C GLY A 252 12.17 4.18 4.52
N ALA A 253 11.05 4.20 3.80
CA ALA A 253 9.85 3.44 4.15
C ALA A 253 9.83 2.08 3.46
N MET A 254 9.33 1.09 4.19
CA MET A 254 8.90 -0.21 3.68
C MET A 254 7.41 -0.35 3.95
N GLN A 255 6.63 -0.83 2.99
CA GLN A 255 5.18 -0.88 3.10
C GLN A 255 4.62 -2.20 2.62
N GLN A 256 3.68 -2.75 3.38
CA GLN A 256 2.88 -3.88 2.95
C GLN A 256 1.63 -3.35 2.26
N ILE A 257 1.38 -3.81 1.04
CA ILE A 257 0.36 -3.23 0.16
C ILE A 257 -0.51 -4.32 -0.41
N ASP A 258 -1.81 -4.25 -0.15
CA ASP A 258 -2.84 -5.00 -0.85
C ASP A 258 -3.00 -4.45 -2.28
N LEU A 259 -2.58 -5.19 -3.32
CA LEU A 259 -2.76 -4.80 -4.72
C LEU A 259 -4.10 -5.28 -5.27
N SER A 260 -4.80 -4.41 -6.00
CA SER A 260 -5.90 -4.85 -6.87
C SER A 260 -5.37 -5.74 -7.99
N SER A 261 -5.95 -6.92 -8.17
CA SER A 261 -5.68 -7.76 -9.33
C SER A 261 -6.92 -7.93 -10.19
N THR A 262 -6.71 -8.14 -11.48
CA THR A 262 -7.77 -8.51 -12.43
C THR A 262 -7.27 -9.67 -13.29
N GLY A 263 -7.99 -10.79 -13.24
CA GLY A 263 -7.80 -11.96 -14.10
C GLY A 263 -8.92 -12.06 -15.13
#